data_AF-A0A161PBW7-F1
#
_entry.id   AF-A0A161PBW7-F1
#
_cell.length_a   1.000
_cell.length_b   1.000
_cell.length_c   1.000
_cell.angle_alpha   90.00
_cell.angle_beta   90.00
_cell.angle_gamma   90.00
#
_symmetry.space_group_name_H-M   'P 1'
#
loop_
_entity.id
_entity.type
_entity.pdbx_description
1 polymer ?
#
loop_
_entity_poly.entity_id
_entity_poly.type
_entity_poly.pdbx_seq_one_letter_code
_entity_poly.pdbx_strand_id
1 'polypeptide(L)'
;MATQSKEDIYFAVCNAILKMEVAKGHLAWTLSDISRESGVTRSLIYYYFGKEKKTALEEAYKFVISNFWNMERTKTMGIRERLKQVLEDTKKMPFLFVLYYLEKNKEGEIGKMIRDAESMLLQALKKEFPKLSETQILEVYLKELGAITFQLPSEKVSDLFEDYISR
;
A
#
# COMPACT_ATOMS: atom_id res chain seq x y z
N MET A 1 -8.07 8.57 -28.97
CA MET A 1 -7.36 8.53 -27.67
C MET A 1 -8.40 8.21 -26.62
N ALA A 2 -8.29 7.08 -25.92
CA ALA A 2 -9.22 6.76 -24.84
C ALA A 2 -9.00 7.75 -23.69
N THR A 3 -10.06 8.41 -23.23
CA THR A 3 -10.03 9.30 -22.08
C THR A 3 -9.69 8.45 -20.85
N GLN A 4 -8.51 8.63 -20.24
CA GLN A 4 -8.21 7.98 -18.96
C GLN A 4 -9.26 8.41 -17.93
N SER A 5 -9.73 7.46 -17.11
CA SER A 5 -10.64 7.81 -16.03
C SER A 5 -9.91 8.65 -14.97
N LYS A 6 -10.67 9.41 -14.17
CA LYS A 6 -10.10 10.20 -13.06
C LYS A 6 -9.30 9.30 -12.10
N GLU A 7 -9.77 8.08 -11.86
CA GLU A 7 -9.10 7.10 -11.00
C GLU A 7 -7.79 6.62 -11.61
N ASP A 8 -7.75 6.36 -12.92
CA ASP A 8 -6.51 5.96 -13.61
C ASP A 8 -5.44 7.05 -13.54
N ILE A 9 -5.84 8.31 -13.75
CA ILE A 9 -4.95 9.47 -13.63
C ILE A 9 -4.42 9.57 -12.21
N TYR A 10 -5.31 9.46 -11.22
CA TYR A 10 -4.93 9.58 -9.81
C TYR A 10 -3.95 8.46 -9.40
N PHE A 11 -4.24 7.21 -9.79
CA PHE A 11 -3.36 6.06 -9.58
C PHE A 11 -1.98 6.28 -10.22
N ALA A 12 -1.95 6.68 -11.50
CA ALA A 12 -0.70 6.89 -12.24
C ALA A 12 0.20 7.96 -11.59
N VAL A 13 -0.40 9.05 -11.10
CA VAL A 13 0.33 10.13 -10.42
C VAL A 13 0.85 9.68 -9.05
N CYS A 14 0.02 9.01 -8.23
CA CYS A 14 0.47 8.46 -6.94
C CYS A 14 1.62 7.47 -7.11
N ASN A 15 1.51 6.56 -8.09
CA ASN A 15 2.54 5.61 -8.44
C ASN A 15 3.86 6.30 -8.82
N ALA A 16 3.79 7.33 -9.67
CA ALA A 16 4.96 8.10 -10.08
C ALA A 16 5.61 8.85 -8.92
N ILE A 17 4.82 9.47 -8.03
CA ILE A 17 5.33 10.18 -6.85
C ILE A 17 6.13 9.24 -5.96
N LEU A 18 5.56 8.09 -5.60
CA LEU A 18 6.20 7.14 -4.69
C LEU A 18 7.42 6.47 -5.31
N LYS A 19 7.37 6.15 -6.61
CA LYS A 19 8.55 5.64 -7.33
C LYS A 19 9.69 6.65 -7.31
N MET A 20 9.38 7.93 -7.54
CA MET A 20 10.39 9.00 -7.52
C MET A 20 10.89 9.32 -6.10
N GLU A 21 10.03 9.16 -5.08
CA GLU A 21 10.41 9.27 -3.67
C GLU A 21 11.50 8.23 -3.31
N VAL A 22 11.35 6.98 -3.76
CA VAL A 22 12.39 5.95 -3.61
C VAL A 22 13.63 6.26 -4.44
N ALA A 23 13.44 6.62 -5.72
CA ALA A 23 14.54 6.75 -6.65
C ALA A 23 15.44 7.97 -6.38
N LYS A 24 14.86 9.08 -5.90
CA LYS A 24 15.57 10.37 -5.72
C LYS A 24 15.72 10.77 -4.27
N GLY A 25 14.94 10.19 -3.35
CA GLY A 25 14.89 10.58 -1.95
C GLY A 25 13.82 11.62 -1.65
N HIS A 26 13.67 11.90 -0.34
CA HIS A 26 12.53 12.62 0.20
C HIS A 26 12.32 13.99 -0.43
N LEU A 27 11.20 14.17 -1.13
CA LEU A 27 10.86 15.41 -1.82
C LEU A 27 11.98 15.93 -2.74
N ALA A 28 12.83 15.07 -3.29
CA ALA A 28 13.90 15.46 -4.21
C ALA A 28 13.46 15.45 -5.70
N TRP A 29 12.26 14.94 -5.98
CA TRP A 29 11.67 14.85 -7.31
C TRP A 29 11.02 16.16 -7.76
N THR A 30 10.85 16.37 -9.07
CA THR A 30 10.17 17.54 -9.63
C THR A 30 8.84 17.15 -10.24
N LEU A 31 7.93 18.10 -10.45
CA LEU A 31 6.70 17.82 -11.20
C LEU A 31 6.95 17.40 -12.65
N SER A 32 8.08 17.81 -13.22
CA SER A 32 8.52 17.33 -14.53
C SER A 32 8.91 15.84 -14.49
N ASP A 33 9.45 15.36 -13.37
CA ASP A 33 9.69 13.93 -13.17
C ASP A 33 8.38 13.17 -13.06
N ILE A 34 7.44 13.66 -12.22
CA ILE A 34 6.13 13.03 -12.04
C ILE A 34 5.34 12.99 -13.35
N SER A 35 5.32 14.09 -14.11
CA SER A 35 4.62 14.17 -15.39
C SER A 35 5.18 13.19 -16.43
N ARG A 36 6.51 13.06 -16.49
CA ARG A 36 7.17 12.12 -17.39
C ARG A 36 6.93 10.67 -17.01
N GLU A 37 6.98 10.35 -15.72
CA GLU A 37 6.80 9.00 -15.21
C GLU A 37 5.33 8.54 -15.27
N SER A 38 4.38 9.41 -14.94
CA SER A 38 2.94 9.09 -14.97
C SER A 38 2.30 9.21 -16.35
N GLY A 39 2.93 9.93 -17.29
CA GLY A 39 2.32 10.32 -18.56
C GLY A 39 1.23 11.40 -18.44
N VAL A 40 1.01 11.95 -17.23
CA VAL A 40 -0.01 12.96 -16.94
C VAL A 40 0.57 14.36 -17.06
N THR A 41 -0.17 15.31 -17.62
CA THR A 41 0.30 16.69 -17.79
C THR A 41 0.45 17.41 -16.44
N ARG A 42 1.42 18.32 -16.33
CA ARG A 42 1.65 19.12 -15.11
C ARG A 42 0.42 19.89 -14.66
N SER A 43 -0.38 20.43 -15.59
CA SER A 43 -1.62 21.13 -15.28
C SER A 43 -2.64 20.23 -14.61
N LEU A 44 -2.79 19.00 -15.08
CA LEU A 44 -3.73 18.04 -14.51
C LEU A 44 -3.25 17.50 -13.15
N ILE A 45 -1.93 17.32 -12.98
CA ILE A 45 -1.33 17.01 -11.67
C ILE A 45 -1.64 18.13 -10.67
N TYR A 46 -1.41 19.40 -11.04
CA TYR A 46 -1.72 20.53 -10.16
C TYR A 46 -3.19 20.62 -9.79
N TYR A 47 -4.09 20.31 -10.74
CA TYR A 47 -5.53 20.34 -10.50
C TYR A 47 -5.96 19.33 -9.44
N TYR A 48 -5.40 18.11 -9.45
CA TYR A 48 -5.79 17.05 -8.52
C TYR A 48 -4.99 17.02 -7.21
N PHE A 49 -3.70 17.36 -7.23
CA PHE A 49 -2.79 17.19 -6.09
C PHE A 49 -2.31 18.53 -5.49
N GLY A 50 -2.67 19.66 -6.12
CA GLY A 50 -2.21 20.97 -5.69
C GLY A 50 -0.74 21.23 -6.03
N LYS A 51 -0.21 22.36 -5.54
CA LYS A 51 1.14 22.84 -5.86
C LYS A 51 2.21 22.40 -4.86
N GLU A 52 1.79 21.99 -3.67
CA GLU A 52 2.70 21.66 -2.58
C GLU A 52 3.12 20.19 -2.66
N LYS A 53 4.42 19.96 -2.80
CA LYS A 53 4.96 18.60 -2.96
C LYS A 53 4.71 17.72 -1.72
N LYS A 54 4.76 18.32 -0.53
CA LYS A 54 4.48 17.62 0.73
C LYS A 54 3.04 17.06 0.71
N THR A 55 2.07 17.90 0.37
CA THR A 55 0.66 17.51 0.24
C THR A 55 0.45 16.44 -0.81
N ALA A 56 1.07 16.58 -1.99
CA ALA A 56 0.99 15.56 -3.04
C ALA A 56 1.60 14.22 -2.60
N LEU A 57 2.71 14.25 -1.85
CA LEU A 57 3.34 13.06 -1.29
C LEU A 57 2.44 12.38 -0.26
N GLU A 58 1.87 13.14 0.67
CA GLU A 58 0.94 12.61 1.67
C GLU A 58 -0.29 11.97 1.04
N GLU A 59 -0.88 12.61 0.03
CA GLU A 59 -1.99 12.03 -0.73
C GLU A 59 -1.58 10.73 -1.44
N ALA A 60 -0.38 10.68 -2.03
CA ALA A 60 0.13 9.46 -2.63
C ALA A 60 0.30 8.33 -1.61
N TYR A 61 0.81 8.63 -0.40
CA TYR A 61 0.88 7.66 0.69
C TYR A 61 -0.50 7.24 1.18
N LYS A 62 -1.46 8.15 1.38
CA LYS A 62 -2.84 7.80 1.79
C LYS A 62 -3.47 6.86 0.78
N PHE A 63 -3.35 7.18 -0.52
CA PHE A 63 -3.92 6.38 -1.58
C PHE A 63 -3.34 4.96 -1.61
N VAL A 64 -2.02 4.85 -1.49
CA VAL A 64 -1.35 3.55 -1.45
C VAL A 64 -1.63 2.80 -0.17
N ILE A 65 -1.63 3.47 0.98
CA ILE A 65 -1.94 2.83 2.25
C ILE A 65 -3.35 2.23 2.20
N SER A 66 -4.31 3.00 1.70
CA SER A 66 -5.68 2.56 1.49
C SER A 66 -5.79 1.41 0.48
N ASN A 67 -4.90 1.30 -0.50
CA ASN A 67 -4.90 0.17 -1.44
C ASN A 67 -4.14 -1.06 -0.93
N PHE A 68 -3.03 -0.87 -0.22
CA PHE A 68 -2.11 -1.91 0.21
C PHE A 68 -2.52 -2.55 1.55
N TRP A 69 -2.85 -1.75 2.57
CA TRP A 69 -3.41 -2.27 3.83
C TRP A 69 -4.93 -2.44 3.78
N ASN A 70 -5.56 -1.82 2.78
CA ASN A 70 -6.91 -2.09 2.32
C ASN A 70 -7.97 -2.39 3.38
N MET A 71 -8.14 -1.43 4.27
CA MET A 71 -9.11 -1.49 5.35
C MET A 71 -10.56 -1.58 4.85
N GLU A 72 -10.85 -1.07 3.65
CA GLU A 72 -12.19 -1.15 3.04
C GLU A 72 -12.43 -2.51 2.39
N ARG A 73 -11.49 -3.04 1.59
CA ARG A 73 -11.62 -4.38 1.01
C ARG A 73 -11.62 -5.47 2.09
N THR A 74 -10.84 -5.32 3.16
CA THR A 74 -10.85 -6.31 4.26
C THR A 74 -12.25 -6.52 4.84
N LYS A 75 -13.09 -5.47 4.89
CA LYS A 75 -14.49 -5.58 5.32
C LYS A 75 -15.39 -6.35 4.34
N THR A 76 -15.02 -6.43 3.06
CA THR A 76 -15.89 -6.95 1.99
C THR A 76 -15.44 -8.30 1.39
N MET A 77 -14.16 -8.67 1.46
CA MET A 77 -13.63 -9.90 0.81
C MET A 77 -12.82 -10.85 1.72
N GLY A 78 -12.55 -10.48 2.98
CA GLY A 78 -11.76 -11.30 3.92
C GLY A 78 -10.25 -11.27 3.65
N ILE A 79 -9.46 -11.71 4.63
CA ILE A 79 -8.00 -11.50 4.65
C ILE A 79 -7.24 -12.27 3.56
N ARG A 80 -7.67 -13.49 3.23
CA ARG A 80 -7.00 -14.31 2.21
C ARG A 80 -7.10 -13.71 0.81
N GLU A 81 -8.30 -13.32 0.40
CA GLU A 81 -8.52 -12.68 -0.90
C GLU A 81 -7.87 -11.30 -0.95
N ARG A 82 -7.89 -10.58 0.18
CA ARG A 82 -7.12 -9.34 0.33
C ARG A 82 -5.63 -9.56 0.08
N LEU A 83 -5.00 -10.56 0.70
CA LEU A 83 -3.57 -10.82 0.52
C LEU A 83 -3.24 -11.16 -0.94
N LYS A 84 -4.06 -11.96 -1.63
CA LYS A 84 -3.88 -12.23 -3.07
C LYS A 84 -3.85 -10.94 -3.88
N GLN A 85 -4.79 -10.03 -3.63
CA GLN A 85 -4.82 -8.74 -4.31
C GLN A 85 -3.59 -7.88 -3.99
N VAL A 86 -3.16 -7.86 -2.73
CA VAL A 86 -1.95 -7.13 -2.30
C VAL A 86 -0.69 -7.68 -2.98
N LEU A 87 -0.60 -8.99 -3.17
CA LEU A 87 0.49 -9.61 -3.93
C LEU A 87 0.50 -9.16 -5.39
N GLU A 88 -0.67 -9.06 -6.04
CA GLU A 88 -0.76 -8.53 -7.41
C GLU A 88 -0.43 -7.03 -7.48
N ASP A 89 -0.85 -6.25 -6.49
CA ASP A 89 -0.58 -4.81 -6.43
C ASP A 89 0.92 -4.55 -6.21
N THR A 90 1.59 -5.35 -5.37
CA THR A 90 3.05 -5.23 -5.15
C THR A 90 3.91 -5.72 -6.30
N LYS A 91 3.43 -6.66 -7.13
CA LYS A 91 4.11 -6.98 -8.40
C LYS A 91 4.16 -5.76 -9.32
N LYS A 92 3.08 -4.98 -9.36
CA LYS A 92 3.00 -3.76 -10.18
C LYS A 92 3.79 -2.60 -9.56
N MET A 93 3.87 -2.57 -8.23
CA MET A 93 4.51 -1.51 -7.45
C MET A 93 5.48 -2.09 -6.41
N PRO A 94 6.64 -2.65 -6.81
CA PRO A 94 7.53 -3.35 -5.89
C PRO A 94 8.13 -2.44 -4.83
N PHE A 95 8.22 -1.14 -5.10
CA PHE A 95 8.74 -0.14 -4.17
C PHE A 95 7.81 0.14 -2.98
N LEU A 96 6.56 -0.34 -2.97
CA LEU A 96 5.66 -0.16 -1.83
C LEU A 96 6.20 -0.80 -0.55
N PHE A 97 6.73 -2.01 -0.66
CA PHE A 97 7.32 -2.70 0.48
C PHE A 97 8.60 -1.99 0.97
N VAL A 98 9.39 -1.44 0.05
CA VAL A 98 10.58 -0.64 0.37
C VAL A 98 10.18 0.63 1.15
N LEU A 99 9.17 1.36 0.67
CA LEU A 99 8.67 2.57 1.34
C LEU A 99 8.10 2.25 2.72
N TYR A 100 7.34 1.17 2.84
CA TYR A 100 6.89 0.67 4.14
C TYR A 100 8.08 0.50 5.11
N TYR A 101 9.12 -0.23 4.70
CA TYR A 101 10.28 -0.49 5.54
C TYR A 101 11.03 0.79 5.92
N LEU A 102 11.21 1.71 4.97
CA LEU A 102 11.94 2.97 5.19
C LEU A 102 11.19 3.94 6.09
N GLU A 103 9.87 4.01 5.99
CA GLU A 103 9.08 5.06 6.63
C GLU A 103 8.42 4.65 7.96
N LYS A 104 8.10 3.36 8.17
CA LYS A 104 7.26 2.93 9.30
C LYS A 104 7.79 3.33 10.68
N ASN A 105 9.12 3.36 10.83
CA ASN A 105 9.78 3.64 12.11
C ASN A 105 10.21 5.10 12.25
N LYS A 106 10.01 5.92 11.22
CA LYS A 106 10.34 7.34 11.28
C LYS A 106 9.28 8.09 12.10
N GLU A 107 9.76 9.15 12.74
CA GLU A 107 8.89 10.19 13.28
C GLU A 107 8.33 11.02 12.13
N GLY A 108 7.07 11.44 12.25
CA GLY A 108 6.39 12.23 11.21
C GLY A 108 5.07 11.63 10.74
N GLU A 109 4.39 12.37 9.88
CA GLU A 109 3.03 12.10 9.44
C GLU A 109 2.92 10.77 8.66
N ILE A 110 3.86 10.52 7.73
CA ILE A 110 3.87 9.30 6.90
C ILE A 110 4.09 8.05 7.76
N GLY A 111 5.12 8.06 8.63
CA GLY A 111 5.38 6.95 9.54
C GLY A 111 4.19 6.67 10.48
N LYS A 112 3.53 7.73 10.98
CA LYS A 112 2.30 7.60 11.76
C LYS A 112 1.17 6.97 10.94
N MET A 113 0.93 7.42 9.71
CA MET A 113 -0.11 6.87 8.83
C MET A 113 0.08 5.37 8.59
N ILE A 114 1.32 4.92 8.39
CA ILE A 114 1.64 3.49 8.21
C ILE A 114 1.33 2.70 9.49
N ARG A 115 1.78 3.17 10.66
CA ARG A 115 1.54 2.48 11.94
C ARG A 115 0.05 2.43 12.30
N ASP A 116 -0.69 3.49 12.00
CA ASP A 116 -2.15 3.52 12.19
C ASP A 116 -2.82 2.47 11.30
N ALA A 117 -2.42 2.35 10.03
CA ALA A 117 -2.94 1.33 9.11
C ALA A 117 -2.58 -0.10 9.54
N GLU A 118 -1.35 -0.34 10.01
CA GLU A 118 -0.96 -1.64 10.59
C GLU A 118 -1.83 -2.02 11.79
N SER A 119 -2.05 -1.07 12.71
CA SER A 119 -2.90 -1.28 13.89
C SER A 119 -4.33 -1.66 13.50
N MET A 120 -4.88 -0.97 12.49
CA MET A 120 -6.19 -1.28 11.96
C MET A 120 -6.24 -2.68 11.32
N LEU A 121 -5.22 -3.08 10.56
CA LEU A 121 -5.12 -4.42 9.98
C LEU A 121 -5.04 -5.50 11.06
N LEU A 122 -4.23 -5.31 12.11
CA LEU A 122 -4.14 -6.22 13.25
C LEU A 122 -5.50 -6.39 13.95
N GLN A 123 -6.27 -5.32 14.09
CA GLN A 123 -7.64 -5.39 14.61
C GLN A 123 -8.57 -6.18 13.67
N ALA A 124 -8.41 -6.05 12.35
CA ALA A 124 -9.19 -6.84 11.38
C ALA A 124 -8.81 -8.33 11.43
N LEU A 125 -7.52 -8.65 11.52
CA LEU A 125 -7.01 -10.02 11.73
C LEU A 125 -7.61 -10.62 13.00
N LYS A 126 -7.64 -9.87 14.11
CA LYS A 126 -8.25 -10.33 15.36
C LYS A 126 -9.76 -10.58 15.24
N LYS A 127 -10.47 -9.81 14.40
CA LYS A 127 -11.91 -10.03 14.14
C LYS A 127 -12.15 -11.28 13.28
N GLU A 128 -11.31 -11.52 12.27
CA GLU A 128 -11.41 -12.71 11.41
C GLU A 128 -11.00 -13.99 12.14
N PHE A 129 -10.02 -13.90 13.03
CA PHE A 129 -9.51 -15.02 13.82
C PHE A 129 -9.70 -14.79 15.34
N PRO A 130 -10.95 -14.77 15.85
CA PRO A 130 -11.26 -14.32 17.21
C PRO A 130 -10.64 -15.20 18.30
N LYS A 131 -10.41 -16.49 18.02
CA LYS A 131 -9.85 -17.46 18.96
C LYS A 131 -8.33 -17.37 19.14
N LEU A 132 -7.63 -16.71 18.21
CA LEU A 132 -6.17 -16.60 18.26
C LEU A 132 -5.73 -15.61 19.33
N SER A 133 -4.63 -15.90 20.03
CA SER A 133 -3.98 -14.94 20.94
C SER A 133 -3.39 -13.75 20.17
N GLU A 134 -3.06 -12.66 20.87
CA GLU A 134 -2.40 -11.50 20.23
C GLU A 134 -1.08 -11.90 19.56
N THR A 135 -0.30 -12.79 20.19
CA THR A 135 0.93 -13.35 19.61
C THR A 135 0.66 -14.10 18.31
N GLN A 136 -0.41 -14.91 18.27
CA GLN A 136 -0.78 -15.64 17.05
C GLN A 136 -1.28 -14.70 15.95
N ILE A 137 -1.98 -13.62 16.29
CA ILE A 137 -2.32 -12.57 15.32
C ILE A 137 -1.06 -11.90 14.76
N LEU A 138 -0.06 -11.65 15.61
CA LEU A 138 1.22 -11.13 15.16
C LEU A 138 1.93 -12.13 14.23
N GLU A 139 1.91 -13.43 14.53
CA GLU A 139 2.45 -14.46 13.63
C GLU A 139 1.76 -14.47 12.26
N VAL A 140 0.42 -14.34 12.23
CA VAL A 140 -0.35 -14.21 10.98
C VAL A 140 0.12 -12.97 10.21
N TYR A 141 0.25 -11.82 10.88
CA TYR A 141 0.73 -10.59 10.25
C TYR A 141 2.16 -10.73 9.71
N LEU A 142 3.06 -11.38 10.45
CA LEU A 142 4.43 -11.64 9.99
C LEU A 142 4.45 -12.57 8.78
N LYS A 143 3.56 -13.57 8.72
CA LYS A 143 3.38 -14.41 7.54
C LYS A 143 2.90 -13.61 6.34
N GLU A 144 1.99 -12.65 6.51
CA GLU A 144 1.57 -11.75 5.44
C GLU A 144 2.73 -10.90 4.90
N LEU A 145 3.51 -10.27 5.80
CA LEU A 145 4.68 -9.50 5.41
C LEU A 145 5.72 -10.38 4.69
N GLY A 146 5.95 -11.60 5.19
CA GLY A 146 6.80 -12.58 4.52
C GLY A 146 6.31 -12.91 3.12
N ALA A 147 5.03 -13.21 2.96
CA ALA A 147 4.43 -13.50 1.66
C ALA A 147 4.63 -12.34 0.67
N ILE A 148 4.44 -11.10 1.12
CA ILE A 148 4.66 -9.91 0.29
C ILE A 148 6.15 -9.74 -0.06
N THR A 149 7.04 -9.89 0.91
CA THR A 149 8.49 -9.72 0.73
C THR A 149 9.05 -10.73 -0.28
N PHE A 150 8.62 -11.99 -0.15
CA PHE A 150 9.07 -13.09 -1.01
C PHE A 150 8.22 -13.24 -2.28
N GLN A 151 7.24 -12.36 -2.50
CA GLN A 151 6.33 -12.39 -3.65
C GLN A 151 5.70 -13.78 -3.84
N LEU A 152 5.13 -14.31 -2.75
CA LEU A 152 4.51 -15.63 -2.72
C LEU A 152 3.48 -15.76 -3.86
N PRO A 153 3.46 -16.88 -4.61
CA PRO A 153 2.43 -17.12 -5.60
C PRO A 153 1.04 -17.09 -4.96
N SER A 154 0.05 -16.48 -5.64
CA SER A 154 -1.27 -16.23 -5.05
C SER A 154 -2.05 -17.51 -4.76
N GLU A 155 -1.76 -18.60 -5.48
CA GLU A 155 -2.28 -19.94 -5.22
C GLU A 155 -1.80 -20.53 -3.89
N LYS A 156 -0.65 -20.09 -3.38
CA LYS A 156 -0.08 -20.54 -2.09
C LYS A 156 -0.60 -19.78 -0.88
N VAL A 157 -1.41 -18.74 -1.10
CA VAL A 157 -2.00 -17.95 -0.01
C VAL A 157 -2.93 -18.78 0.87
N SER A 158 -3.69 -19.72 0.29
CA SER A 158 -4.59 -20.58 1.07
C SER A 158 -3.82 -21.46 2.05
N ASP A 159 -2.75 -22.11 1.57
CA ASP A 159 -1.87 -22.99 2.37
C ASP A 159 -1.23 -22.23 3.55
N LEU A 160 -0.90 -20.95 3.36
CA LEU A 160 -0.23 -20.11 4.37
C LEU A 160 -1.01 -19.97 5.69
N PHE A 161 -2.34 -20.05 5.61
CA PHE A 161 -3.24 -19.82 6.75
C PHE A 161 -3.99 -21.06 7.22
N GLU A 162 -3.71 -22.23 6.65
CA GLU A 162 -4.44 -23.48 6.94
C GLU A 162 -4.42 -23.84 8.44
N ASP A 163 -3.28 -23.62 9.10
CA ASP A 163 -3.06 -23.88 10.54
C ASP A 163 -3.98 -23.06 11.47
N TYR A 164 -4.47 -21.90 11.01
CA TYR A 164 -5.25 -20.96 11.80
C TYR A 164 -6.76 -21.10 11.60
N ILE A 165 -7.17 -21.84 10.56
CA ILE A 165 -8.59 -22.08 10.22
C ILE A 165 -9.12 -23.31 10.97
N SER A 166 -8.25 -24.26 11.29
CA SER A 166 -8.58 -25.57 11.85
C SER A 166 -8.58 -25.62 13.40
N ARG A 167 -8.51 -24.47 14.08
CA ARG A 167 -8.53 -24.33 15.56
C ARG A 167 -9.65 -23.39 16.03
#